data_AF-A0A139MHX2-F1
#
_entry.id   AF-A0A139MHX2-F1
#
_cell.length_a   1.000
_cell.length_b   1.000
_cell.length_c   1.000
_cell.angle_alpha   90.00
_cell.angle_beta   90.00
_cell.angle_gamma   90.00
#
_symmetry.space_group_name_H-M   'P 1'
#
loop_
_entity.id
_entity.type
_entity.pdbx_description
1 polymer ?
#
loop_
_entity_poly.entity_id
_entity_poly.type
_entity_poly.pdbx_seq_one_letter_code
_entity_poly.pdbx_strand_id
1 'polypeptide(L)'
;MRYTNGNYEAFVRPRKPQEADKKSAYIVGAGLAGLAAAVFLIRDGQVPGSRIHILEELSLSGGSLDGSFIPHDGFVIRGGREMENHFECLWDLFHSIPSLEVENASVLDEFYYLDKDDPNSSNCRIIANRGERVADDGQFTLSRQAQDEIVKLFMAQEESLVGKKIEDVFSEEFFESNFWLYWCSMFAFEKWHSAIEMTNT
;
A
#
# COMPACT_ATOMS: atom_id res chain seq x y z
N MET A 1 5.41 -19.98 -9.89
CA MET A 1 4.98 -19.63 -8.52
C MET A 1 3.59 -20.22 -8.27
N ARG A 2 3.22 -20.43 -7.01
CA ARG A 2 1.88 -20.88 -6.59
C ARG A 2 1.40 -19.95 -5.48
N TYR A 3 0.15 -19.51 -5.52
CA TYR A 3 -0.46 -18.74 -4.44
C TYR A 3 -0.90 -19.65 -3.31
N THR A 4 -0.65 -19.21 -2.08
CA THR A 4 -0.96 -19.93 -0.85
C THR A 4 -1.35 -18.95 0.23
N ASN A 5 -2.07 -19.41 1.25
CA ASN A 5 -2.36 -18.64 2.45
C ASN A 5 -2.26 -19.52 3.70
N GLY A 6 -2.26 -18.86 4.87
CA GLY A 6 -2.23 -19.50 6.18
C GLY A 6 -0.82 -19.90 6.66
N ASN A 7 -0.78 -20.25 7.94
CA ASN A 7 0.45 -20.38 8.72
C ASN A 7 1.44 -21.44 8.19
N TYR A 8 0.93 -22.50 7.56
CA TYR A 8 1.78 -23.60 7.09
C TYR A 8 2.83 -23.12 6.09
N GLU A 9 2.42 -22.32 5.10
CA GLU A 9 3.34 -21.78 4.10
C GLU A 9 4.07 -20.53 4.62
N ALA A 10 3.39 -19.71 5.45
CA ALA A 10 3.98 -18.48 6.00
C ALA A 10 5.19 -18.73 6.93
N PHE A 11 5.21 -19.83 7.69
CA PHE A 11 6.31 -20.11 8.63
C PHE A 11 7.39 -21.04 8.09
N VAL A 12 7.19 -21.63 6.91
CA VAL A 12 8.17 -22.52 6.30
C VAL A 12 9.26 -21.72 5.61
N ARG A 13 10.52 -22.05 5.91
CA ARG A 13 11.68 -21.47 5.20
C ARG A 13 11.94 -22.22 3.89
N PRO A 14 12.14 -21.51 2.78
CA PRO A 14 12.44 -22.15 1.51
C PRO A 14 13.83 -22.81 1.53
N ARG A 15 13.97 -23.92 0.79
CA ARG A 15 15.29 -24.51 0.52
C ARG A 15 16.08 -23.60 -0.41
N LYS A 16 17.41 -23.62 -0.28
CA LYS A 16 18.31 -22.87 -1.16
C LYS A 16 18.02 -23.17 -2.64
N PRO A 17 17.69 -22.17 -3.47
CA PRO A 17 17.49 -22.39 -4.89
C PRO A 17 18.75 -22.90 -5.58
N GLN A 18 18.57 -23.74 -6.61
CA GLN A 18 19.68 -24.27 -7.39
C GLN A 18 20.52 -23.13 -8.00
N GLU A 19 21.84 -23.24 -7.81
CA GLU A 19 22.85 -22.29 -8.31
C GLU A 19 22.73 -20.85 -7.81
N ALA A 20 22.06 -20.60 -6.68
CA ALA A 20 21.97 -19.27 -6.07
C ALA A 20 23.35 -18.59 -5.92
N ASP A 21 24.39 -19.33 -5.53
CA ASP A 21 25.76 -18.82 -5.36
C ASP A 21 26.43 -18.32 -6.65
N LYS A 22 25.93 -18.75 -7.81
CA LYS A 22 26.48 -18.41 -9.13
C LYS A 22 25.69 -17.29 -9.83
N LYS A 23 24.54 -16.90 -9.30
CA LYS A 23 23.64 -15.90 -9.92
C LYS A 23 23.95 -14.50 -9.40
N SER A 24 23.64 -13.50 -10.21
CA SER A 24 23.73 -12.08 -9.84
C SER A 24 22.41 -11.40 -10.17
N ALA A 25 22.08 -10.35 -9.42
CA ALA A 25 20.89 -9.55 -9.64
C ALA A 25 21.29 -8.08 -9.84
N TYR A 26 20.64 -7.42 -10.81
CA TYR A 26 20.76 -5.99 -11.05
C TYR A 26 19.35 -5.40 -10.92
N ILE A 27 19.18 -4.49 -9.98
CA ILE A 27 17.90 -3.90 -9.60
C ILE A 27 17.99 -2.41 -9.97
N VAL A 28 17.13 -1.97 -10.88
CA VAL A 28 17.05 -0.57 -11.31
C VAL A 28 16.07 0.16 -10.39
N GLY A 29 16.56 1.13 -9.64
CA GLY A 29 15.84 1.89 -8.62
C GLY A 29 15.96 1.30 -7.21
N ALA A 30 16.24 2.16 -6.23
CA ALA A 30 16.31 1.86 -4.80
C ALA A 30 15.06 2.31 -4.02
N GLY A 31 13.89 2.32 -4.68
CA GLY A 31 12.59 2.44 -4.00
C GLY A 31 12.17 1.14 -3.30
N LEU A 32 11.00 1.15 -2.63
CA LEU A 32 10.47 0.00 -1.87
C LEU A 32 10.55 -1.33 -2.63
N ALA A 33 10.11 -1.36 -3.89
CA ALA A 33 10.12 -2.57 -4.70
C ALA A 33 11.53 -3.13 -4.92
N GLY A 34 12.50 -2.27 -5.24
CA GLY A 34 13.88 -2.68 -5.46
C GLY A 34 14.56 -3.18 -4.18
N LEU A 35 14.31 -2.48 -3.06
CA LEU A 35 14.82 -2.89 -1.75
C LEU A 35 14.18 -4.20 -1.28
N ALA A 36 12.87 -4.36 -1.40
CA ALA A 36 12.16 -5.59 -1.07
C ALA A 36 12.68 -6.78 -1.90
N ALA A 37 12.89 -6.59 -3.21
CA ALA A 37 13.47 -7.62 -4.07
C ALA A 37 14.87 -8.05 -3.59
N ALA A 38 15.72 -7.09 -3.19
CA ALA A 38 17.04 -7.40 -2.62
C ALA A 38 16.92 -8.22 -1.32
N VAL A 39 15.99 -7.86 -0.43
CA VAL A 39 15.75 -8.61 0.81
C VAL A 39 15.33 -10.05 0.50
N PHE A 40 14.34 -10.27 -0.36
CA PHE A 40 13.90 -11.62 -0.72
C PHE A 40 14.99 -12.42 -1.44
N LEU A 41 15.84 -11.79 -2.26
CA LEU A 41 17.01 -12.43 -2.87
C LEU A 41 18.02 -12.91 -1.84
N ILE A 42 18.24 -12.14 -0.77
CA ILE A 42 19.12 -12.52 0.34
C ILE A 42 18.47 -13.60 1.19
N ARG A 43 17.25 -13.36 1.68
CA ARG A 43 16.56 -14.20 2.67
C ARG A 43 16.13 -15.55 2.10
N ASP A 44 15.43 -15.52 0.97
CA ASP A 44 14.75 -16.69 0.40
C ASP A 44 15.53 -17.23 -0.80
N GLY A 45 16.04 -16.32 -1.62
CA GLY A 45 16.93 -16.63 -2.74
C GLY A 45 18.30 -17.14 -2.29
N GLN A 46 18.73 -16.80 -1.06
CA GLN A 46 20.05 -17.13 -0.51
C GLN A 46 21.18 -16.77 -1.49
N VAL A 47 21.00 -15.67 -2.23
CA VAL A 47 21.99 -15.11 -3.15
C VAL A 47 23.00 -14.29 -2.33
N PRO A 48 24.32 -14.47 -2.52
CA PRO A 48 25.31 -13.66 -1.80
C PRO A 48 25.10 -12.17 -2.07
N GLY A 49 25.06 -11.35 -1.01
CA GLY A 49 24.80 -9.91 -1.13
C GLY A 49 25.79 -9.17 -2.03
N SER A 50 27.04 -9.62 -2.12
CA SER A 50 28.06 -9.08 -3.03
C SER A 50 27.72 -9.25 -4.52
N ARG A 51 26.69 -10.03 -4.85
CA ARG A 51 26.19 -10.30 -6.21
C ARG A 51 24.84 -9.61 -6.49
N ILE A 52 24.35 -8.80 -5.56
CA ILE A 52 23.12 -8.02 -5.71
C ILE A 52 23.54 -6.56 -5.86
N HIS A 53 23.20 -5.98 -7.01
CA HIS A 53 23.59 -4.62 -7.39
C HIS A 53 22.32 -3.77 -7.52
N ILE A 54 22.19 -2.74 -6.69
CA ILE A 54 21.09 -1.78 -6.76
C ILE A 54 21.62 -0.53 -7.44
N LEU A 55 20.95 -0.11 -8.51
CA LEU A 55 21.32 1.03 -9.36
C LEU A 55 20.32 2.15 -9.11
N GLU A 56 20.72 3.16 -8.34
CA GLU A 56 19.90 4.33 -8.01
C GLU A 56 20.46 5.58 -8.70
N GLU A 57 19.57 6.42 -9.22
CA GLU A 57 19.91 7.68 -9.86
C GLU A 57 20.15 8.78 -8.82
N LEU A 58 19.37 8.77 -7.74
CA LEU A 58 19.47 9.72 -6.64
C LEU A 58 20.68 9.43 -5.74
N SER A 59 21.01 10.41 -4.90
CA SER A 59 22.07 10.26 -3.89
C SER A 59 21.68 9.39 -2.69
N LEU A 60 20.40 9.04 -2.57
CA LEU A 60 19.78 8.36 -1.42
C LEU A 60 18.80 7.29 -1.92
N SER A 61 18.61 6.23 -1.14
CA SER A 61 17.55 5.24 -1.38
C SER A 61 16.20 5.68 -0.81
N GLY A 62 15.14 4.93 -1.13
CA GLY A 62 13.79 5.12 -0.60
C GLY A 62 12.76 5.42 -1.68
N GLY A 63 13.16 6.05 -2.78
CA GLY A 63 12.23 6.43 -3.85
C GLY A 63 11.10 7.27 -3.27
N SER A 64 9.84 6.87 -3.45
CA SER A 64 8.66 7.58 -2.92
C SER A 64 8.43 7.44 -1.40
N LEU A 65 9.33 6.79 -0.65
CA LEU A 65 9.27 6.66 0.82
C LEU A 65 10.24 7.62 1.53
N ASP A 66 10.36 8.85 1.04
CA ASP A 66 11.18 9.88 1.66
C ASP A 66 10.47 10.63 2.79
N GLY A 67 11.30 11.14 3.69
CA GLY A 67 10.96 12.21 4.60
C GLY A 67 12.28 12.87 5.00
N SER A 68 12.48 14.14 4.65
CA SER A 68 13.76 14.80 4.90
C SER A 68 13.60 16.28 5.21
N PHE A 69 14.59 16.82 5.90
CA PHE A 69 14.73 18.26 6.05
C PHE A 69 15.47 18.82 4.84
N ILE A 70 14.78 19.66 4.06
CA ILE A 70 15.34 20.35 2.91
C ILE A 70 15.77 21.75 3.38
N PRO A 71 17.05 22.12 3.26
CA PRO A 71 17.51 23.47 3.59
C PRO A 71 16.66 24.52 2.86
N HIS A 72 16.23 25.55 3.59
CA HIS A 72 15.32 26.62 3.15
C HIS A 72 13.82 26.25 3.03
N ASP A 73 13.46 24.99 2.79
CA ASP A 73 12.06 24.56 2.65
C ASP A 73 11.47 23.95 3.94
N GLY A 74 12.32 23.40 4.80
CA GLY A 74 11.90 22.78 6.07
C GLY A 74 11.74 21.26 5.97
N PHE A 75 10.93 20.67 6.86
CA PHE A 75 10.60 19.25 6.81
C PHE A 75 9.62 18.98 5.67
N VAL A 76 9.96 18.04 4.80
CA VAL A 76 9.16 17.66 3.64
C VAL A 76 8.92 16.15 3.67
N ILE A 77 7.65 15.78 3.45
CA ILE A 77 7.19 14.40 3.25
C ILE A 77 6.38 14.41 1.96
N ARG A 78 6.82 13.67 0.93
CA ARG A 78 6.10 13.64 -0.36
C ARG A 78 4.75 12.93 -0.26
N GLY A 79 4.55 12.06 0.72
CA GLY A 79 3.24 11.50 1.03
C GLY A 79 3.27 10.57 2.24
N GLY A 80 2.13 10.47 2.93
CA GLY A 80 1.90 9.45 3.95
C GLY A 80 1.73 8.06 3.35
N ARG A 81 1.83 7.04 4.21
CA ARG A 81 1.57 5.64 3.85
C ARG A 81 0.60 5.08 4.86
N GLU A 82 -0.64 4.91 4.41
CA GLU A 82 -1.64 4.16 5.14
C GLU A 82 -1.35 2.67 4.90
N MET A 83 -1.23 1.91 5.98
CA MET A 83 -0.94 0.48 5.95
C MET A 83 -2.07 -0.26 6.66
N GLU A 84 -2.30 -1.50 6.28
CA GLU A 84 -3.32 -2.33 6.91
C GLU A 84 -2.80 -3.76 7.16
N ASN A 85 -3.53 -4.52 7.96
CA ASN A 85 -3.05 -5.79 8.52
C ASN A 85 -2.95 -6.92 7.48
N HIS A 86 -3.58 -6.79 6.32
CA HIS A 86 -3.55 -7.73 5.19
C HIS A 86 -2.60 -7.32 4.06
N PHE A 87 -1.61 -6.47 4.32
CA PHE A 87 -0.45 -6.32 3.43
C PHE A 87 0.45 -7.56 3.56
N GLU A 88 -0.06 -8.73 3.17
CA GLU A 88 0.48 -10.06 3.45
C GLU A 88 1.97 -10.18 3.08
N CYS A 89 2.34 -9.76 1.87
CA CYS A 89 3.73 -9.83 1.39
C CYS A 89 4.64 -8.80 2.07
N LEU A 90 4.09 -7.67 2.49
CA LEU A 90 4.84 -6.62 3.18
C LEU A 90 5.13 -7.06 4.62
N TRP A 91 4.17 -7.68 5.30
CA TRP A 91 4.40 -8.22 6.64
C TRP A 91 5.29 -9.46 6.62
N ASP A 92 5.24 -10.28 5.55
CA ASP A 92 6.27 -11.29 5.29
C ASP A 92 7.65 -10.64 5.18
N LEU A 93 7.80 -9.53 4.44
CA LEU A 93 9.07 -8.82 4.34
C LEU A 93 9.55 -8.33 5.72
N PHE A 94 8.74 -7.54 6.42
CA PHE A 94 9.17 -6.78 7.60
C PHE A 94 9.29 -7.58 8.90
N HIS A 95 8.73 -8.80 9.02
CA HIS A 95 9.06 -9.67 10.17
C HIS A 95 10.53 -10.09 10.18
N SER A 96 11.20 -10.00 9.02
CA SER A 96 12.60 -10.40 8.86
C SER A 96 13.59 -9.23 8.90
N ILE A 97 13.11 -7.99 8.94
CA ILE A 97 13.95 -6.79 9.03
C ILE A 97 14.08 -6.37 10.49
N PRO A 98 15.30 -6.29 11.06
CA PRO A 98 15.49 -5.82 12.43
C PRO A 98 15.04 -4.37 12.61
N SER A 99 14.38 -4.09 13.73
CA SER A 99 14.10 -2.72 14.17
C SER A 99 15.40 -1.97 14.46
N LEU A 100 15.39 -0.66 14.24
CA LEU A 100 16.48 0.24 14.62
C LEU A 100 16.29 0.86 16.01
N GLU A 101 15.06 0.84 16.54
CA GLU A 101 14.68 1.50 17.80
C GLU A 101 14.52 0.49 18.95
N VAL A 102 14.07 -0.73 18.64
CA VAL A 102 13.77 -1.77 19.63
C VAL A 102 14.75 -2.93 19.47
N GLU A 103 15.57 -3.16 20.50
CA GLU A 103 16.55 -4.24 20.51
C GLU A 103 15.87 -5.62 20.42
N ASN A 104 16.43 -6.53 19.61
CA ASN A 104 15.93 -7.89 19.41
C ASN A 104 14.48 -7.99 18.89
N ALA A 105 13.98 -6.96 18.21
CA ALA A 105 12.67 -6.93 17.57
C ALA A 105 12.79 -6.74 16.05
N SER A 106 11.78 -7.17 15.29
CA SER A 106 11.62 -6.81 13.88
C SER A 106 10.87 -5.49 13.71
N VAL A 107 10.91 -4.92 12.51
CA VAL A 107 10.08 -3.76 12.14
C VAL A 107 8.59 -4.09 12.29
N LEU A 108 8.18 -5.32 11.98
CA LEU A 108 6.80 -5.77 12.22
C LEU A 108 6.45 -5.74 13.71
N ASP A 109 7.33 -6.21 14.59
CA ASP A 109 7.06 -6.22 16.04
C ASP A 109 6.86 -4.79 16.56
N GLU A 110 7.76 -3.87 16.21
CA GLU A 110 7.68 -2.46 16.57
C GLU A 110 6.36 -1.84 16.07
N PHE A 111 6.05 -2.01 14.78
CA PHE A 111 4.84 -1.49 14.16
C PHE A 111 3.57 -2.06 14.81
N TYR A 112 3.55 -3.38 15.06
CA TYR A 112 2.41 -4.07 15.66
C TYR A 112 2.09 -3.55 17.07
N TYR A 113 3.11 -3.40 17.92
CA TYR A 113 2.88 -2.92 19.28
C TYR A 113 2.52 -1.44 19.32
N LEU A 114 3.12 -0.62 18.44
CA LEU A 114 2.75 0.79 18.30
C LEU A 114 1.26 0.96 17.98
N ASP A 115 0.76 0.26 16.97
CA ASP A 115 -0.66 0.33 16.57
C ASP A 115 -1.61 -0.25 17.63
N LYS A 116 -1.12 -1.12 18.52
CA LYS A 116 -1.91 -1.63 19.65
C LYS A 116 -1.97 -0.64 20.81
N ASP A 117 -0.87 0.05 21.07
CA ASP A 117 -0.75 1.02 22.15
C ASP A 117 -1.43 2.35 21.80
N ASP A 118 -1.41 2.75 20.52
CA ASP A 118 -2.08 3.94 19.98
C ASP A 118 -2.90 3.62 18.71
N PRO A 119 -4.09 3.03 18.86
CA PRO A 119 -4.89 2.58 17.71
C PRO A 119 -5.41 3.77 16.89
N ASN A 120 -5.05 3.78 15.59
CA ASN A 120 -5.45 4.85 14.68
C ASN A 120 -6.98 4.89 14.48
N SER A 121 -7.55 6.08 14.63
CA SER A 121 -8.96 6.37 14.31
C SER A 121 -9.15 7.87 14.05
N SER A 122 -10.20 8.21 13.28
CA SER A 122 -10.55 9.62 13.02
C SER A 122 -11.73 10.06 13.87
N ASN A 123 -11.54 11.13 14.64
CA ASN A 123 -12.62 11.78 15.40
C ASN A 123 -13.46 12.76 14.56
N CYS A 124 -12.95 13.17 13.40
CA CYS A 124 -13.60 14.08 12.47
C CYS A 124 -12.96 13.90 11.09
N ARG A 125 -13.73 13.37 10.12
CA ARG A 125 -13.20 13.03 8.79
C ARG A 125 -13.58 14.05 7.73
N ILE A 126 -14.74 14.71 7.90
CA ILE A 126 -15.24 15.73 6.97
C ILE A 126 -15.53 17.03 7.72
N ILE A 127 -14.94 18.13 7.21
CA ILE A 127 -15.23 19.50 7.63
C ILE A 127 -15.72 20.33 6.43
N ALA A 128 -16.62 21.25 6.69
CA ALA A 128 -17.11 22.26 5.78
C ALA A 128 -17.14 23.63 6.48
N ASN A 129 -17.60 24.68 5.79
CA ASN A 129 -17.88 25.99 6.38
C ASN A 129 -16.76 26.54 7.30
N ARG A 130 -15.50 26.40 6.88
CA ARG A 130 -14.31 26.89 7.60
C ARG A 130 -14.07 26.20 8.96
N GLY A 131 -14.26 24.89 9.03
CA GLY A 131 -13.86 24.04 10.17
C GLY A 131 -15.00 23.39 10.93
N GLU A 132 -16.23 23.52 10.44
CA GLU A 132 -17.41 22.88 11.03
C GLU A 132 -17.53 21.44 10.53
N ARG A 133 -17.68 20.48 11.46
CA ARG A 133 -17.95 19.09 11.10
C ARG A 133 -19.32 18.98 10.42
N VAL A 134 -19.38 18.26 9.31
CA VAL A 134 -20.67 17.99 8.64
C VAL A 134 -21.52 17.02 9.47
N ALA A 135 -22.84 17.16 9.41
CA ALA A 135 -23.76 16.45 10.30
C ALA A 135 -23.82 14.93 10.05
N ASP A 136 -23.52 14.49 8.83
CA ASP A 136 -23.55 13.10 8.37
C ASP A 136 -22.15 12.49 8.22
N ASP A 137 -21.13 13.10 8.83
CA ASP A 137 -19.79 12.52 8.94
C ASP A 137 -19.85 11.15 9.65
N GLY A 138 -19.23 10.14 9.06
CA GLY A 138 -19.36 8.73 9.43
C GLY A 138 -20.50 7.97 8.73
N GLN A 139 -21.36 8.63 7.95
CA GLN A 139 -22.37 7.98 7.11
C GLN A 139 -21.94 7.99 5.65
N PHE A 140 -22.27 6.92 4.90
CA PHE A 140 -21.93 6.81 3.48
C PHE A 140 -22.87 7.57 2.53
N THR A 141 -24.09 7.89 2.97
CA THR A 141 -25.12 8.60 2.19
C THR A 141 -25.38 8.05 0.78
N LEU A 142 -25.13 6.75 0.58
CA LEU A 142 -25.39 6.07 -0.70
C LEU A 142 -26.89 5.87 -0.93
N SER A 143 -27.38 6.37 -2.07
CA SER A 143 -28.73 6.06 -2.55
C SER A 143 -28.87 4.58 -2.92
N ARG A 144 -30.10 4.11 -3.13
CA ARG A 144 -30.33 2.74 -3.60
C ARG A 144 -29.69 2.49 -4.96
N GLN A 145 -29.76 3.47 -5.86
CA GLN A 145 -29.15 3.39 -7.18
C GLN A 145 -27.63 3.28 -7.07
N ALA A 146 -26.99 4.14 -6.26
CA ALA A 146 -25.54 4.10 -6.05
C ALA A 146 -25.08 2.76 -5.46
N GLN A 147 -25.84 2.18 -4.52
CA GLN A 147 -25.57 0.83 -3.99
C GLN A 147 -25.63 -0.24 -5.09
N ASP A 148 -26.66 -0.19 -5.94
CA ASP A 148 -26.82 -1.15 -7.05
C ASP A 148 -25.70 -0.98 -8.10
N GLU A 149 -25.20 0.25 -8.33
CA GLU A 149 -24.05 0.53 -9.19
C GLU A 149 -22.75 -0.07 -8.64
N ILE A 150 -22.49 0.08 -7.34
CA ILE A 150 -21.31 -0.53 -6.68
C ILE A 150 -21.35 -2.06 -6.83
N VAL A 151 -22.50 -2.68 -6.55
CA VAL A 151 -22.65 -4.14 -6.70
C VAL A 151 -22.44 -4.58 -8.15
N LYS A 152 -22.99 -3.84 -9.12
CA LYS A 152 -22.78 -4.13 -10.56
C LYS A 152 -21.30 -4.05 -10.94
N LEU A 153 -20.57 -3.06 -10.42
CA LEU A 153 -19.15 -2.92 -10.68
C LEU A 153 -18.36 -4.11 -10.12
N PHE A 154 -18.59 -4.51 -8.86
CA PHE A 154 -17.92 -5.66 -8.25
C PHE A 154 -18.26 -7.01 -8.91
N MET A 155 -19.43 -7.13 -9.53
CA MET A 155 -19.83 -8.33 -10.28
C MET A 155 -19.39 -8.29 -11.75
N ALA A 156 -18.83 -7.18 -12.22
CA ALA A 156 -18.38 -7.05 -13.59
C ALA A 156 -17.13 -7.89 -13.83
N GLN A 157 -17.04 -8.49 -15.02
CA GLN A 157 -15.79 -9.10 -15.46
C GLN A 157 -14.78 -8.00 -15.78
N GLU A 158 -13.54 -8.16 -15.35
CA GLU A 158 -12.47 -7.17 -15.55
C GLU A 158 -12.31 -6.81 -17.03
N GLU A 159 -12.44 -7.79 -17.93
CA GLU A 159 -12.37 -7.58 -19.38
C GLU A 159 -13.43 -6.59 -19.89
N SER A 160 -14.58 -6.53 -19.22
CA SER A 160 -15.68 -5.60 -19.57
C SER A 160 -15.45 -4.16 -19.08
N LEU A 161 -14.41 -3.95 -18.27
CA LEU A 161 -14.02 -2.66 -17.70
C LEU A 161 -12.78 -2.05 -18.37
N VAL A 162 -12.15 -2.77 -19.29
CA VAL A 162 -10.96 -2.30 -20.01
C VAL A 162 -11.23 -0.97 -20.70
N GLY A 163 -10.41 0.04 -20.35
CA GLY A 163 -10.50 1.40 -20.91
C GLY A 163 -11.65 2.24 -20.36
N LYS A 164 -12.46 1.72 -19.43
CA LYS A 164 -13.51 2.51 -18.77
C LYS A 164 -12.95 3.33 -17.62
N LYS A 165 -13.51 4.51 -17.47
CA LYS A 165 -13.31 5.40 -16.34
C LYS A 165 -14.34 5.14 -15.26
N ILE A 166 -14.07 5.60 -14.04
CA ILE A 166 -15.02 5.57 -12.93
C ILE A 166 -16.33 6.33 -13.30
N GLU A 167 -16.22 7.47 -13.99
CA GLU A 167 -17.38 8.23 -14.50
C GLU A 167 -18.20 7.51 -15.58
N ASP A 168 -17.66 6.46 -16.21
CA ASP A 168 -18.41 5.67 -17.20
C ASP A 168 -19.29 4.59 -16.55
N VAL A 169 -19.09 4.31 -15.25
CA VAL A 169 -19.76 3.20 -14.53
C VAL A 169 -20.60 3.66 -13.33
N PHE A 170 -20.46 4.91 -12.89
CA PHE A 170 -21.23 5.50 -11.80
C PHE A 170 -22.00 6.74 -12.25
N SER A 171 -23.17 6.94 -11.65
CA SER A 171 -23.99 8.13 -11.86
C SER A 171 -23.67 9.26 -10.87
N GLU A 172 -24.32 10.41 -11.05
CA GLU A 172 -24.17 11.58 -10.17
C GLU A 172 -24.50 11.26 -8.70
N GLU A 173 -25.51 10.44 -8.43
CA GLU A 173 -25.90 10.06 -7.05
C GLU A 173 -24.78 9.35 -6.29
N PHE A 174 -23.94 8.58 -6.98
CA PHE A 174 -22.75 7.98 -6.36
C PHE A 174 -21.71 9.06 -6.02
N PHE A 175 -21.45 10.00 -6.93
CA PHE A 175 -20.44 11.05 -6.73
C PHE A 175 -20.83 12.10 -5.70
N GLU A 176 -22.12 12.28 -5.44
CA GLU A 176 -22.63 13.16 -4.37
C GLU A 176 -22.58 12.49 -2.98
N SER A 177 -22.34 11.18 -2.93
CA SER A 177 -22.30 10.43 -1.66
C SER A 177 -21.04 10.71 -0.85
N ASN A 178 -21.17 10.63 0.47
CA ASN A 178 -20.05 10.66 1.40
C ASN A 178 -19.13 9.46 1.20
N PHE A 179 -19.64 8.32 0.71
CA PHE A 179 -18.82 7.19 0.30
C PHE A 179 -17.75 7.61 -0.72
N TRP A 180 -18.16 8.28 -1.80
CA TRP A 180 -17.20 8.76 -2.81
C TRP A 180 -16.21 9.74 -2.20
N LEU A 181 -16.67 10.67 -1.34
CA LEU A 181 -15.78 11.62 -0.67
C LEU A 181 -14.71 10.93 0.18
N TYR A 182 -15.06 9.93 0.99
CA TYR A 182 -14.08 9.15 1.74
C TYR A 182 -13.13 8.41 0.79
N TRP A 183 -13.70 7.69 -0.17
CA TRP A 183 -12.96 6.84 -1.10
C TRP A 183 -11.92 7.63 -1.90
N CYS A 184 -12.36 8.69 -2.57
CA CYS A 184 -11.52 9.46 -3.48
C CYS A 184 -10.41 10.20 -2.74
N SER A 185 -10.67 10.67 -1.52
CA SER A 185 -9.65 11.40 -0.75
C SER A 185 -8.70 10.49 0.03
N MET A 186 -9.09 9.27 0.40
CA MET A 186 -8.18 8.29 1.01
C MET A 186 -7.27 7.64 -0.03
N PHE A 187 -7.79 7.36 -1.23
CA PHE A 187 -7.08 6.61 -2.28
C PHE A 187 -6.62 7.47 -3.46
N ALA A 188 -6.84 8.79 -3.40
CA ALA A 188 -6.51 9.75 -4.46
C ALA A 188 -7.12 9.39 -5.84
N PHE A 189 -8.36 8.87 -5.85
CA PHE A 189 -9.08 8.60 -7.08
C PHE A 189 -9.68 9.88 -7.68
N GLU A 190 -9.54 10.03 -8.99
CA GLU A 190 -10.26 11.02 -9.78
C GLU A 190 -11.31 10.34 -10.64
N LYS A 191 -12.36 11.07 -11.04
CA LYS A 191 -13.48 10.49 -11.80
C LYS A 191 -13.07 9.85 -13.14
N TRP A 192 -11.96 10.32 -13.73
CA TRP A 192 -11.41 9.80 -14.98
C TRP A 192 -10.40 8.65 -14.80
N HIS A 193 -10.12 8.23 -13.57
CA HIS A 193 -9.25 7.08 -13.32
C HIS A 193 -9.91 5.76 -13.74
N SER A 194 -9.07 4.72 -13.83
CA SER A 194 -9.46 3.37 -14.22
C SER A 194 -10.56 2.81 -13.32
N ALA A 195 -11.65 2.34 -13.93
CA ALA A 195 -12.69 1.60 -13.20
C ALA A 195 -12.18 0.26 -12.66
N ILE A 196 -11.22 -0.37 -13.33
CA ILE A 196 -10.59 -1.63 -12.88
C ILE A 196 -9.83 -1.42 -11.57
N GLU A 197 -9.08 -0.32 -11.45
CA GLU A 197 -8.31 -0.10 -10.22
C GLU A 197 -9.24 0.16 -9.02
N MET A 198 -10.40 0.79 -9.26
CA MET A 198 -11.42 0.96 -8.23
C MET A 198 -12.04 -0.37 -7.76
N THR A 199 -12.08 -1.41 -8.59
CA THR A 199 -12.56 -2.74 -8.16
C THR A 199 -11.54 -3.52 -7.33
N ASN A 200 -10.25 -3.16 -7.48
CA ASN A 200 -9.12 -3.85 -6.87
C ASN A 200 -8.57 -3.15 -5.61
N THR A 201 -9.03 -1.93 -5.34
CA THR A 201 -8.77 -1.16 -4.11
C THR A 201 -9.87 -1.45 -3.10
#